data_AF-A0AB36TDK4-F1
#
_entry.id   AF-A0AB36TDK4-F1
#
_cell.length_a   1.000
_cell.length_b   1.000
_cell.length_c   1.000
_cell.angle_alpha   90.00
_cell.angle_beta   90.00
_cell.angle_gamma   90.00
#
_symmetry.space_group_name_H-M   'P 1'
#
loop_
_entity.id
_entity.type
_entity.pdbx_description
1 polymer ?
#
loop_
_entity_poly.entity_id
_entity_poly.type
_entity_poly.pdbx_seq_one_letter_code
_entity_poly.pdbx_strand_id
1 'polypeptide(L)'
;MTSLRDLIPKHKFDNSTIDQLCKLIDNEIEPIIFDLLKWLQDYNWPIAKDILPVVVLHQSIAMPHILTILQGNDIMWKYWVIKLMIPYLIYPNKQLVKSELERLSSLEIINEDIREIVNLSKDYLAFYYT
;
A
#
# COMPACT_ATOMS: atom_id res chain seq x y z
N MET A 1 -1.05 -26.53 13.79
CA MET A 1 -1.19 -25.10 14.13
C MET A 1 -0.72 -24.33 12.91
N THR A 2 -1.59 -23.53 12.31
CA THR A 2 -1.24 -22.64 11.19
C THR A 2 -0.32 -21.55 11.72
N SER A 3 0.89 -21.43 11.17
CA SER A 3 1.78 -20.32 11.50
C SER A 3 1.20 -19.02 10.94
N LEU A 4 1.48 -17.87 11.58
CA LEU A 4 1.03 -16.57 11.07
C LEU A 4 1.45 -16.36 9.60
N ARG A 5 2.65 -16.82 9.21
CA ARG A 5 3.14 -16.72 7.83
C ARG A 5 2.41 -17.63 6.84
N ASP A 6 1.71 -18.65 7.32
CA ASP A 6 0.89 -19.50 6.46
C ASP A 6 -0.32 -18.72 5.93
N LEU A 7 -0.74 -17.64 6.61
CA LEU A 7 -1.84 -16.76 6.18
C LEU A 7 -1.48 -15.85 5.00
N ILE A 8 -0.20 -15.69 4.67
CA ILE A 8 0.22 -14.91 3.50
C ILE A 8 -0.21 -15.68 2.24
N PRO A 9 -0.90 -15.06 1.27
CA PRO A 9 -1.26 -15.72 0.02
C PRO A 9 -0.03 -16.31 -0.67
N LYS A 10 -0.19 -17.45 -1.36
CA LYS A 10 0.92 -18.17 -2.02
C LYS A 10 1.06 -17.82 -3.51
N HIS A 11 -0.02 -17.36 -4.14
CA HIS A 11 -0.04 -16.93 -5.54
C HIS A 11 -1.15 -15.92 -5.80
N LYS A 12 -1.16 -15.29 -6.98
CA LYS A 12 -2.08 -14.19 -7.35
C LYS A 12 -3.59 -14.51 -7.34
N PHE A 13 -3.97 -15.76 -7.13
CA PHE A 13 -5.36 -16.24 -7.07
C PHE A 13 -5.70 -16.86 -5.71
N ASP A 14 -4.76 -16.88 -4.76
CA ASP A 14 -4.93 -17.56 -3.49
C ASP A 14 -5.67 -16.68 -2.48
N ASN A 15 -6.99 -16.85 -2.41
CA ASN A 15 -7.83 -16.20 -1.41
C ASN A 15 -8.16 -17.12 -0.21
N SER A 16 -7.48 -18.26 -0.07
CA SER A 16 -7.83 -19.30 0.91
C SER A 16 -7.70 -18.86 2.37
N THR A 17 -6.90 -17.82 2.64
CA THR A 17 -6.58 -17.32 3.98
C THR A 17 -7.27 -16.01 4.33
N ILE A 18 -8.05 -15.42 3.40
CA ILE A 18 -8.67 -14.09 3.57
C ILE A 18 -9.59 -14.04 4.79
N ASP A 19 -10.44 -15.05 4.97
CA ASP A 19 -11.35 -15.13 6.13
C ASP A 19 -10.63 -15.12 7.48
N GLN A 20 -9.38 -15.58 7.52
CA GLN A 20 -8.55 -15.56 8.71
C GLN A 20 -7.88 -14.20 8.89
N LEU A 21 -7.35 -13.62 7.80
CA LEU A 21 -6.74 -12.29 7.81
C LEU A 21 -7.73 -11.21 8.29
N CYS A 22 -9.00 -11.29 7.85
CA CYS A 22 -10.05 -10.35 8.26
C CYS A 22 -10.43 -10.39 9.75
N LYS A 23 -9.94 -11.39 10.51
CA LYS A 23 -10.21 -11.55 11.94
C LYS A 23 -9.07 -11.09 12.84
N LEU A 24 -7.90 -10.81 12.25
CA LEU A 24 -6.74 -10.36 13.01
C LEU A 24 -6.90 -8.91 13.47
N ILE A 25 -6.30 -8.57 14.60
CA ILE A 25 -6.10 -7.18 15.03
C ILE A 25 -4.70 -6.68 14.67
N ASP A 26 -4.48 -5.36 14.77
CA ASP A 26 -3.22 -4.70 14.38
C ASP A 26 -1.96 -5.40 14.89
N ASN A 27 -1.89 -5.72 16.19
CA ASN A 27 -0.71 -6.35 16.79
C ASN A 27 -0.48 -7.79 16.30
N GLU A 28 -1.52 -8.49 15.84
CA GLU A 28 -1.42 -9.88 15.38
C GLU A 28 -0.95 -9.94 13.92
N ILE A 29 -1.38 -8.98 13.09
CA ILE A 29 -1.06 -8.95 11.66
C ILE A 29 0.24 -8.20 11.34
N GLU A 30 0.69 -7.31 12.23
CA GLU A 30 1.90 -6.50 12.05
C GLU A 30 3.12 -7.32 11.57
N PRO A 31 3.43 -8.53 12.09
CA PRO A 31 4.62 -9.27 11.67
C PRO A 31 4.61 -9.75 10.20
N ILE A 32 3.45 -9.68 9.53
CA ILE A 32 3.29 -10.07 8.12
C ILE A 32 2.76 -8.93 7.26
N ILE A 33 2.49 -7.74 7.80
CA ILE A 33 1.81 -6.66 7.06
C ILE A 33 2.59 -6.23 5.81
N PHE A 34 3.93 -6.20 5.89
CA PHE A 34 4.77 -5.89 4.72
C PHE A 34 4.66 -6.96 3.63
N ASP A 35 4.56 -8.24 4.01
CA ASP A 35 4.36 -9.33 3.06
C ASP A 35 2.97 -9.27 2.41
N LEU A 36 1.95 -8.80 3.14
CA LEU A 36 0.63 -8.54 2.57
C LEU A 36 0.65 -7.36 1.59
N LEU A 37 1.36 -6.26 1.93
CA LEU A 37 1.50 -5.10 1.05
C LEU A 37 2.15 -5.46 -0.30
N LYS A 38 2.96 -6.51 -0.40
CA LYS A 38 3.52 -6.99 -1.68
C LYS A 38 2.45 -7.44 -2.66
N TRP A 39 1.28 -7.88 -2.20
CA TRP A 39 0.16 -8.23 -3.09
C TRP A 39 -0.48 -7.01 -3.77
N LEU A 40 -0.08 -5.79 -3.38
CA LEU A 40 -0.44 -4.55 -4.08
C LEU A 40 0.61 -4.11 -5.11
N GLN A 41 1.67 -4.90 -5.38
CA GLN A 41 2.62 -4.61 -6.46
C GLN A 41 1.95 -4.54 -7.83
N ASP A 42 0.89 -5.33 -8.03
CA ASP A 42 0.05 -5.27 -9.22
C ASP A 42 -1.42 -5.48 -8.82
N TYR A 43 -2.20 -4.41 -8.83
CA TYR A 43 -3.63 -4.49 -8.51
C TYR A 43 -4.44 -5.24 -9.57
N ASN A 44 -3.85 -5.67 -10.70
CA ASN A 44 -4.50 -6.60 -11.62
C ASN A 44 -4.55 -8.03 -11.08
N TRP A 45 -3.71 -8.39 -10.12
CA TRP A 45 -3.80 -9.69 -9.45
C TRP A 45 -5.14 -9.83 -8.72
N PRO A 46 -5.91 -10.91 -8.93
CA PRO A 46 -7.20 -11.09 -8.26
C PRO A 46 -7.13 -10.96 -6.74
N ILE A 47 -6.11 -11.56 -6.11
CA ILE A 47 -5.92 -11.49 -4.66
C ILE A 47 -5.71 -10.07 -4.12
N ALA A 48 -5.20 -9.14 -4.93
CA ALA A 48 -4.96 -7.76 -4.49
C ALA A 48 -6.26 -7.05 -4.06
N LYS A 49 -7.40 -7.45 -4.62
CA LYS A 49 -8.72 -6.87 -4.32
C LYS A 49 -9.19 -7.25 -2.92
N ASP A 50 -8.86 -8.47 -2.49
CA ASP A 50 -9.20 -8.96 -1.15
C ASP A 50 -8.17 -8.49 -0.10
N ILE A 51 -6.92 -8.27 -0.50
CA ILE A 51 -5.86 -7.79 0.40
C ILE A 51 -5.97 -6.29 0.69
N LEU A 52 -6.39 -5.46 -0.27
CA LEU A 52 -6.48 -4.01 -0.09
C LEU A 52 -7.33 -3.63 1.14
N PRO A 53 -8.56 -4.15 1.34
CA PRO A 53 -9.35 -3.87 2.54
C PRO A 53 -8.63 -4.23 3.84
N VAL A 54 -7.90 -5.35 3.87
CA VAL A 54 -7.15 -5.80 5.05
C VAL A 54 -6.05 -4.80 5.39
N VAL A 55 -5.19 -4.44 4.45
CA VAL A 55 -4.06 -3.53 4.74
C VAL A 55 -4.52 -2.09 5.02
N VAL A 56 -5.66 -1.66 4.48
CA VAL A 56 -6.27 -0.36 4.81
C VAL A 56 -6.89 -0.36 6.21
N LEU A 57 -7.48 -1.47 6.65
CA LEU A 57 -8.00 -1.62 8.01
C LEU A 57 -6.86 -1.48 9.04
N HIS A 58 -5.71 -2.07 8.75
CA HIS A 58 -4.52 -2.06 9.61
C HIS A 58 -3.52 -0.94 9.27
N GLN A 59 -4.00 0.15 8.67
CA GLN A 59 -3.15 1.22 8.14
C GLN A 59 -2.17 1.83 9.15
N SER A 60 -2.55 1.93 10.43
CA SER A 60 -1.72 2.57 11.46
C SER A 60 -0.41 1.82 11.71
N ILE A 61 -0.46 0.48 11.76
CA ILE A 61 0.76 -0.34 11.88
C ILE A 61 1.48 -0.52 10.54
N ALA A 62 0.80 -0.27 9.42
CA ALA A 62 1.38 -0.38 8.08
C ALA A 62 2.23 0.84 7.69
N MET A 63 2.14 1.96 8.40
CA MET A 63 2.76 3.23 7.98
C MET A 63 4.29 3.16 7.76
N PRO A 64 5.11 2.53 8.63
CA PRO A 64 6.56 2.42 8.37
C PRO A 64 6.87 1.66 7.08
N HIS A 65 6.04 0.65 6.78
CA HIS A 65 6.15 -0.17 5.58
C HIS A 65 5.68 0.56 4.32
N ILE A 66 4.59 1.34 4.41
CA ILE A 66 4.13 2.22 3.32
C ILE A 66 5.24 3.22 2.96
N LEU A 67 5.85 3.88 3.94
CA LEU A 67 6.96 4.81 3.70
C LEU A 67 8.15 4.11 3.01
N THR A 68 8.49 2.89 3.46
CA THR A 68 9.53 2.07 2.82
C THR A 68 9.23 1.81 1.34
N ILE A 69 7.96 1.53 0.99
CA ILE A 69 7.54 1.31 -0.40
C ILE A 69 7.65 2.61 -1.22
N LEU A 70 7.20 3.74 -0.69
CA LEU A 70 7.25 5.04 -1.38
C LEU A 70 8.70 5.52 -1.63
N GLN A 71 9.60 5.20 -0.70
CA GLN A 71 11.04 5.48 -0.78
C GLN A 71 11.79 4.48 -1.67
N GLY A 72 11.20 3.31 -1.93
CA GLY A 72 11.78 2.27 -2.76
C GLY A 72 11.79 2.59 -4.26
N ASN A 73 12.34 1.66 -5.03
CA ASN A 73 12.55 1.84 -6.48
C ASN A 73 11.43 1.22 -7.34
N ASP A 74 10.52 0.45 -6.75
CA ASP A 74 9.42 -0.19 -7.48
C ASP A 74 8.33 0.84 -7.82
N ILE A 75 8.31 1.28 -9.07
CA ILE A 75 7.40 2.33 -9.57
C ILE A 75 5.95 1.86 -9.60
N MET A 76 5.69 0.61 -9.99
CA MET A 76 4.34 0.09 -10.07
C MET A 76 3.75 -0.14 -8.67
N TRP A 77 4.58 -0.61 -7.73
CA TRP A 77 4.14 -0.81 -6.36
C TRP A 77 3.80 0.51 -5.66
N LYS A 78 4.65 1.54 -5.77
CA LYS A 78 4.34 2.86 -5.21
C LYS A 78 3.12 3.47 -5.88
N TYR A 79 2.92 3.28 -7.19
CA TYR A 79 1.73 3.75 -7.90
C TYR A 79 0.45 3.22 -7.26
N TRP A 80 0.37 1.90 -7.10
CA TRP A 80 -0.83 1.27 -6.53
C TRP A 80 -1.02 1.63 -5.06
N VAL A 81 0.04 1.68 -4.26
CA VAL A 81 -0.05 2.10 -2.86
C VAL A 81 -0.56 3.54 -2.73
N ILE A 82 0.00 4.48 -3.52
CA ILE A 82 -0.48 5.87 -3.55
C ILE A 82 -1.95 5.89 -3.95
N LYS A 83 -2.28 5.30 -5.09
CA LYS A 83 -3.60 5.38 -5.71
C LYS A 83 -4.69 4.78 -4.81
N LEU A 84 -4.41 3.64 -4.19
CA LEU A 84 -5.41 2.82 -3.51
C LEU A 84 -5.46 3.02 -2.01
N MET A 85 -4.37 3.41 -1.35
CA MET A 85 -4.35 3.53 0.12
C MET A 85 -4.57 4.97 0.59
N ILE A 86 -3.89 5.94 -0.01
CA ILE A 86 -3.90 7.35 0.47
C ILE A 86 -5.30 7.95 0.61
N PRO A 87 -6.26 7.70 -0.29
CA PRO A 87 -7.64 8.20 -0.14
C PRO A 87 -8.30 7.76 1.17
N TYR A 88 -7.97 6.56 1.64
CA TYR A 88 -8.57 5.90 2.81
C TYR A 88 -7.74 6.03 4.10
N LEU A 89 -6.59 6.71 4.04
CA LEU A 89 -5.81 6.98 5.24
C LEU A 89 -6.55 7.98 6.14
N ILE A 90 -6.61 7.67 7.44
CA ILE A 90 -7.06 8.62 8.46
C ILE A 90 -6.08 9.79 8.54
N TYR A 91 -6.56 10.94 9.01
CA TYR A 91 -5.79 12.20 9.02
C TYR A 91 -4.33 12.07 9.52
N PRO A 92 -4.03 11.47 10.69
CA PRO A 92 -2.64 11.39 11.16
C PRO A 92 -1.75 10.56 10.21
N ASN A 93 -2.24 9.41 9.73
CA ASN A 93 -1.52 8.55 8.79
C ASN A 93 -1.31 9.24 7.43
N LYS A 94 -2.32 10.00 6.99
CA LYS A 94 -2.27 10.80 5.77
C LYS A 94 -1.16 11.85 5.87
N GLN A 95 -1.00 12.55 7.01
CA GLN A 95 0.08 13.52 7.19
C GLN A 95 1.48 12.88 7.11
N LEU A 96 1.64 11.64 7.58
CA LEU A 96 2.94 10.95 7.56
C LEU A 96 3.49 10.71 6.14
N VAL A 97 2.62 10.53 5.14
CA VAL A 97 3.05 10.26 3.75
C VAL A 97 3.15 11.52 2.89
N LYS A 98 2.77 12.69 3.44
CA LYS A 98 2.75 13.95 2.69
C LYS A 98 4.12 14.30 2.09
N SER A 99 5.17 14.19 2.89
CA SER A 99 6.54 14.53 2.45
C SER A 99 7.04 13.62 1.33
N GLU A 100 6.64 12.34 1.33
CA GLU A 100 6.97 11.43 0.23
C GLU A 100 6.21 11.78 -1.05
N LEU A 101 4.93 12.19 -0.96
CA LEU A 101 4.20 12.70 -2.12
C LEU A 101 4.83 13.97 -2.69
N GLU A 102 5.25 14.91 -1.84
CA GLU A 102 5.93 16.13 -2.27
C GLU A 102 7.24 15.80 -3.00
N ARG A 103 8.04 14.87 -2.45
CA ARG A 103 9.26 14.38 -3.09
C ARG A 103 8.97 13.73 -4.45
N LEU A 104 7.99 12.81 -4.51
CA LEU A 104 7.62 12.11 -5.74
C LEU A 104 7.07 13.05 -6.80
N SER A 105 6.32 14.08 -6.41
CA SER A 105 5.78 15.11 -7.30
C SER A 105 6.86 16.01 -7.93
N SER A 106 8.07 16.00 -7.36
CA SER A 106 9.21 16.83 -7.76
C SER A 106 10.26 16.08 -8.58
N LEU A 107 10.02 14.81 -8.92
CA LEU A 107 10.95 14.02 -9.72
C LEU A 107 11.06 14.56 -11.16
N GLU A 108 12.25 14.46 -11.74
CA GLU A 108 12.46 14.69 -13.16
C GLU A 108 11.77 13.57 -13.97
N ILE A 109 10.94 13.97 -14.94
CA ILE A 109 10.18 13.03 -15.76
C ILE A 109 11.06 12.54 -16.91
N ILE A 110 11.63 11.35 -16.74
CA ILE A 110 12.52 10.72 -17.73
C ILE A 110 11.83 9.62 -18.56
N ASN A 111 10.66 9.14 -18.13
CA ASN A 111 9.85 8.14 -18.83
C ASN A 111 8.37 8.25 -18.40
N GLU A 112 7.52 7.41 -18.98
CA GLU A 112 6.07 7.43 -18.71
C GLU A 112 5.72 6.94 -17.30
N ASP A 113 6.39 5.89 -16.81
CA ASP A 113 6.13 5.36 -15.45
C ASP A 113 6.37 6.43 -14.37
N ILE A 114 7.44 7.23 -14.51
CA ILE A 114 7.72 8.36 -13.61
C ILE A 114 6.71 9.49 -13.80
N ARG A 115 6.25 9.75 -15.05
CA ARG A 115 5.20 10.74 -15.32
C ARG A 115 3.92 10.42 -14.55
N GLU A 116 3.49 9.16 -14.58
CA GLU A 116 2.29 8.72 -13.88
C GLU A 116 2.38 8.96 -12.37
N ILE A 117 3.51 8.61 -11.75
CA ILE A 117 3.76 8.85 -10.32
C ILE A 117 3.77 10.34 -9.98
N VAL A 118 4.46 11.15 -10.78
CA VAL A 118 4.56 12.60 -10.56
C VAL A 118 3.16 13.23 -10.61
N ASN A 119 2.39 12.92 -11.65
CA ASN A 119 1.05 13.46 -11.84
C ASN A 119 0.10 13.00 -10.72
N LEU A 120 0.08 11.70 -10.42
CA LEU A 120 -0.74 11.14 -9.34
C LEU A 120 -0.42 11.80 -7.98
N SER A 121 0.87 12.01 -7.69
CA SER A 121 1.30 12.65 -6.45
C SER A 121 0.85 14.10 -6.37
N LYS A 122 0.93 14.86 -7.48
CA LYS A 122 0.43 16.26 -7.54
C LYS A 122 -1.08 16.33 -7.33
N ASP A 123 -1.83 15.47 -8.02
CA ASP A 123 -3.28 15.43 -7.93
C ASP A 123 -3.72 15.10 -6.49
N TYR A 124 -3.05 14.14 -5.86
CA TYR A 124 -3.40 13.71 -4.51
C TYR A 124 -3.02 14.75 -3.46
N LEU A 125 -1.89 15.46 -3.64
CA LEU A 125 -1.55 16.62 -2.81
C LEU A 125 -2.64 17.70 -2.91
N ALA A 126 -3.04 18.07 -4.13
CA ALA A 126 -4.06 19.09 -4.35
C ALA A 126 -5.45 18.67 -3.82
N PHE A 127 -5.81 17.39 -3.92
CA PHE A 127 -7.15 16.93 -3.54
C PHE A 127 -7.28 16.61 -2.04
N TYR A 128 -6.25 16.06 -1.39
CA TYR A 128 -6.35 15.55 -0.01
C TYR A 128 -5.62 16.37 1.06
N TYR A 129 -4.78 17.36 0.68
CA TYR A 129 -3.91 18.09 1.61
C TYR A 129 -4.06 19.62 1.56
N THR A 130 -5.14 20.10 0.93
CA THR A 130 -5.46 21.52 0.78
C THR A 130 -6.55 21.95 1.74
#